data_AF-A0A0G3IIJ2-F1
#
_entry.id   AF-A0A0G3IIJ2-F1
#
_cell.length_a   1.000
_cell.length_b   1.000
_cell.length_c   1.000
_cell.angle_alpha   90.00
_cell.angle_beta   90.00
_cell.angle_gamma   90.00
#
_symmetry.space_group_name_H-M   'P 1'
#
loop_
_entity.id
_entity.type
_entity.pdbx_description
1 polymer ?
#
loop_
_entity_poly.entity_id
_entity_poly.type
_entity_poly.pdbx_seq_one_letter_code
_entity_poly.pdbx_strand_id
1 'polypeptide(L)'
;MTATFVPDDDFIRIGELCTRLGVPDDDRVLFWRWADELPSRAAVDELNSYVDILIAEQCRRPADDALGRLIELGLTDDEIRRSVAALVRKPGAKLSPCKPSRA
;
A
#
# COMPACT_ATOMS: atom_id res chain seq x y z
N MET A 1 -26.10 -18.66 11.20
CA MET A 1 -26.18 -17.36 10.50
C MET A 1 -24.76 -16.99 10.11
N THR A 2 -24.37 -17.22 8.85
CA THR A 2 -23.08 -16.77 8.32
C THR A 2 -23.18 -15.26 8.10
N ALA A 3 -22.45 -14.47 8.88
CA ALA A 3 -22.32 -13.05 8.61
C ALA A 3 -21.69 -12.90 7.21
N THR A 4 -22.40 -12.27 6.29
CA THR A 4 -21.85 -11.89 4.99
C THR A 4 -20.73 -10.90 5.25
N PHE A 5 -19.48 -11.28 4.97
CA PHE A 5 -18.37 -10.33 5.00
C PHE A 5 -18.65 -9.27 3.93
N VAL A 6 -18.98 -8.06 4.36
CA VAL A 6 -19.04 -6.89 3.49
C VAL A 6 -17.66 -6.24 3.58
N PRO A 7 -16.84 -6.30 2.51
CA PRO A 7 -15.54 -5.65 2.53
C PRO A 7 -15.72 -4.14 2.65
N ASP A 8 -14.96 -3.53 3.56
CA ASP A 8 -14.90 -2.06 3.67
C ASP A 8 -14.16 -1.46 2.46
N ASP A 9 -14.31 -0.16 2.23
CA ASP A 9 -13.68 0.57 1.11
C ASP A 9 -12.15 0.43 1.14
N ASP A 10 -11.58 0.42 2.35
CA ASP A 10 -10.16 0.11 2.52
C ASP A 10 -9.86 -1.27 1.94
N PHE A 11 -10.68 -2.30 2.26
CA PHE A 11 -10.53 -3.69 1.79
C PHE A 11 -10.31 -3.78 0.28
N ILE A 12 -11.16 -3.09 -0.45
CA ILE A 12 -11.12 -3.05 -1.90
C ILE A 12 -9.87 -2.30 -2.36
N ARG A 13 -9.57 -1.14 -1.77
CA ARG A 13 -8.42 -0.29 -2.13
C ARG A 13 -7.08 -1.01 -2.03
N ILE A 14 -6.81 -1.67 -0.90
CA ILE A 14 -5.55 -2.41 -0.70
C ILE A 14 -5.51 -3.64 -1.60
N GLY A 15 -6.64 -4.34 -1.80
CA GLY A 15 -6.71 -5.46 -2.73
C GLY A 15 -6.37 -5.06 -4.17
N GLU A 16 -6.91 -3.94 -4.65
CA GLU A 16 -6.58 -3.38 -5.96
C GLU A 16 -5.11 -2.95 -6.04
N LEU A 17 -4.58 -2.31 -4.98
CA LEU A 17 -3.18 -1.89 -4.92
C LEU A 17 -2.24 -3.10 -5.03
N CYS A 18 -2.46 -4.15 -4.24
CA CYS A 18 -1.69 -5.39 -4.30
C CYS A 18 -1.74 -6.01 -5.70
N THR A 19 -2.94 -6.08 -6.30
CA THR A 19 -3.12 -6.62 -7.66
C THR A 19 -2.34 -5.81 -8.68
N ARG A 20 -2.37 -4.48 -8.60
CA ARG A 20 -1.63 -3.60 -9.52
C ARG A 20 -0.12 -3.69 -9.34
N LEU A 21 0.37 -3.93 -8.13
CA LEU A 21 1.79 -4.07 -7.82
C LEU A 21 2.35 -5.48 -8.05
N GLY A 22 1.53 -6.43 -8.50
CA GLY A 22 1.98 -7.82 -8.70
C GLY A 22 2.25 -8.57 -7.39
N VAL A 23 1.67 -8.13 -6.27
CA VAL A 23 1.85 -8.74 -4.95
C VAL A 23 1.19 -10.13 -4.93
N PRO A 24 1.92 -11.19 -4.53
CA PRO A 24 1.34 -12.52 -4.33
C PRO A 24 0.15 -12.50 -3.36
N ASP A 25 -0.84 -13.36 -3.60
CA ASP A 25 -2.08 -13.37 -2.82
C ASP A 25 -1.84 -13.60 -1.32
N ASP A 26 -0.87 -14.46 -0.99
CA ASP A 26 -0.49 -14.78 0.39
C ASP A 26 0.10 -13.58 1.15
N ASP A 27 0.72 -12.63 0.44
CA ASP A 27 1.38 -11.46 1.02
C ASP A 27 0.43 -10.27 1.20
N ARG A 28 -0.79 -10.33 0.65
CA ARG A 28 -1.77 -9.23 0.75
C ARG A 28 -2.08 -8.86 2.20
N VAL A 29 -2.04 -9.83 3.12
CA VAL A 29 -2.24 -9.61 4.56
C VAL A 29 -1.19 -8.69 5.19
N LEU A 30 0.02 -8.62 4.63
CA LEU A 30 1.05 -7.70 5.10
C LEU A 30 0.68 -6.25 4.79
N PHE A 31 0.13 -6.00 3.59
CA PHE A 31 -0.34 -4.67 3.19
C PHE A 31 -1.51 -4.19 4.03
N TRP A 32 -2.40 -5.11 4.43
CA TRP A 32 -3.45 -4.85 5.41
C TRP A 32 -2.90 -4.29 6.70
N ARG A 33 -1.96 -5.03 7.31
CA ARG A 33 -1.31 -4.65 8.55
C ARG A 33 -0.57 -3.31 8.42
N TRP A 34 0.21 -3.12 7.36
CA TRP A 34 0.96 -1.88 7.16
C TRP A 34 0.05 -0.68 6.91
N ALA A 35 -1.12 -0.86 6.28
CA ALA A 35 -2.09 0.24 6.11
C ALA A 35 -2.55 0.82 7.46
N ASP A 36 -2.66 -0.03 8.50
CA ASP A 36 -3.02 0.36 9.87
C ASP A 36 -1.83 0.87 10.69
N GLU A 37 -0.64 0.31 10.49
CA GLU A 37 0.55 0.62 11.31
C GLU A 37 1.38 1.80 10.78
N LEU A 38 1.20 2.20 9.52
CA LEU A 38 1.88 3.37 8.97
C LEU A 38 1.37 4.67 9.63
N PRO A 39 2.26 5.64 9.94
CA PRO A 39 3.66 5.73 9.51
C PRO A 39 4.67 5.28 10.57
N SER A 40 4.38 4.26 11.40
CA SER A 40 5.36 3.78 12.39
C SER A 40 6.67 3.34 11.70
N ARG A 41 7.80 3.60 12.35
CA ARG A 41 9.12 3.30 11.79
C ARG A 41 9.27 1.82 11.41
N ALA A 42 8.81 0.93 12.28
CA ALA A 42 8.87 -0.51 12.03
C ALA A 42 8.08 -0.90 10.77
N ALA A 43 6.84 -0.41 10.62
CA ALA A 43 6.03 -0.69 9.44
C ALA A 43 6.63 -0.09 8.16
N VAL A 44 7.23 1.10 8.24
CA VAL A 44 7.95 1.71 7.11
C VAL A 44 9.15 0.85 6.70
N ASP A 45 9.99 0.44 7.65
CA ASP A 45 11.20 -0.33 7.38
C ASP A 45 10.85 -1.72 6.78
N GLU A 46 9.81 -2.38 7.31
CA GLU A 46 9.32 -3.66 6.80
C GLU A 46 8.70 -3.53 5.40
N LEU A 47 7.83 -2.55 5.17
CA LEU A 47 7.24 -2.30 3.86
C LEU A 47 8.33 -1.99 2.82
N ASN A 48 9.31 -1.15 3.17
CA ASN A 48 10.42 -0.81 2.29
C ASN A 48 11.23 -2.05 1.90
N SER A 49 11.54 -2.91 2.87
CA SER A 49 12.27 -4.16 2.62
C SER A 49 11.49 -5.10 1.69
N TYR A 50 10.17 -5.15 1.83
CA TYR A 50 9.31 -5.94 0.94
C TYR A 50 9.26 -5.37 -0.49
N VAL A 51 9.15 -4.04 -0.62
CA VAL A 51 9.18 -3.36 -1.91
C VAL A 51 10.51 -3.62 -2.63
N ASP A 52 11.63 -3.64 -1.91
CA ASP A 52 12.94 -3.96 -2.49
C ASP A 52 12.99 -5.38 -3.08
N ILE A 53 12.33 -6.35 -2.44
CA ILE A 53 12.19 -7.71 -2.97
C ILE A 53 11.37 -7.70 -4.26
N LEU A 54 10.25 -6.96 -4.30
CA LEU A 54 9.44 -6.86 -5.51
C LEU A 54 10.21 -6.20 -6.66
N ILE A 55 10.98 -5.13 -6.38
CA ILE A 55 11.84 -4.48 -7.37
C ILE A 55 12.89 -5.47 -7.89
N ALA A 56 13.54 -6.21 -7.00
CA ALA A 56 14.54 -7.21 -7.38
C ALA A 56 13.95 -8.35 -8.23
N GLU A 57 12.75 -8.83 -7.89
CA GLU A 57 12.05 -9.85 -8.67
C GLU A 57 11.66 -9.32 -10.05
N GLN A 58 11.16 -8.08 -10.14
CA GLN A 58 10.78 -7.43 -11.38
C GLN A 58 12.00 -7.21 -12.30
N CYS A 59 13.16 -6.84 -11.74
CA CYS A 59 14.42 -6.76 -12.47
C CYS A 59 14.87 -8.13 -13.01
N ARG A 60 14.56 -9.22 -12.30
CA ARG A 60 14.88 -10.59 -12.71
C ARG A 60 13.88 -11.12 -13.75
N ARG A 61 12.60 -10.77 -13.61
CA ARG A 61 11.49 -11.23 -14.44
C ARG A 61 10.53 -10.06 -14.67
N PRO A 62 10.73 -9.28 -15.74
CA PRO A 62 9.85 -8.16 -16.03
C PRO A 62 8.42 -8.62 -16.26
N ALA A 63 7.49 -8.07 -15.48
CA ALA A 63 6.04 -8.16 -15.66
C ALA A 63 5.43 -6.79 -16.03
N ASP A 64 4.33 -6.79 -16.78
CA ASP A 64 3.59 -5.55 -17.12
C ASP A 64 2.63 -5.14 -15.99
N ASP A 65 3.20 -4.88 -14.80
CA ASP A 65 2.48 -4.40 -13.65
C ASP A 65 2.85 -2.93 -13.31
N ALA A 66 2.16 -2.35 -12.34
CA ALA A 66 2.40 -0.97 -11.95
C ALA A 66 3.82 -0.75 -11.41
N LEU A 67 4.43 -1.77 -10.81
CA LEU A 67 5.81 -1.68 -10.33
C LEU A 67 6.80 -1.67 -11.50
N GLY A 68 6.58 -2.54 -12.50
CA GLY A 68 7.33 -2.55 -13.75
C GLY A 68 7.31 -1.18 -14.44
N ARG A 69 6.13 -0.55 -14.54
CA ARG A 69 6.01 0.80 -15.10
C ARG A 69 6.77 1.87 -14.30
N LEU A 70 6.79 1.77 -12.96
CA LEU A 70 7.57 2.70 -12.14
C LEU A 70 9.08 2.55 -12.38
N ILE A 71 9.55 1.32 -12.56
CA ILE A 71 10.95 1.02 -12.90
C ILE A 71 11.30 1.53 -14.31
N GLU A 72 10.42 1.32 -15.30
CA GLU A 72 10.60 1.82 -16.67
C GLU A 72 10.67 3.35 -16.76
N LEU A 73 9.98 4.05 -15.86
CA LEU A 73 10.05 5.51 -15.73
C LEU A 73 11.41 6.00 -15.17
N GLY A 74 12.31 5.09 -14.77
CA GLY A 74 13.63 5.42 -14.25
C GLY A 74 13.60 6.01 -12.84
N LEU A 75 12.53 5.73 -12.08
CA LEU A 75 12.46 6.13 -10.67
C LEU A 75 13.51 5.39 -9.85
N THR A 76 14.09 6.08 -8.88
CA THR A 76 14.97 5.46 -7.90
C THR A 76 14.19 4.57 -6.95
N ASP A 77 14.83 3.56 -6.37
CA ASP A 77 14.20 2.68 -5.37
C ASP A 77 13.58 3.48 -4.21
N ASP A 78 14.22 4.58 -3.80
CA ASP A 78 13.69 5.50 -2.78
C ASP A 78 12.39 6.20 -3.19
N GLU A 79 12.23 6.56 -4.46
CA GLU A 79 11.01 7.17 -5.00
C GLU A 79 9.90 6.13 -5.12
N ILE A 80 10.24 4.91 -5.54
CA ILE A 80 9.30 3.80 -5.61
C ILE A 80 8.79 3.45 -4.20
N ARG A 81 9.68 3.25 -3.24
CA ARG A 81 9.34 2.99 -1.82
C ARG A 81 8.43 4.07 -1.24
N ARG A 82 8.77 5.35 -1.42
CA ARG A 82 7.92 6.47 -0.94
C ARG A 82 6.56 6.49 -1.60
N SER A 83 6.48 6.19 -2.90
CA SER A 83 5.22 6.16 -3.64
C SER A 83 4.33 5.01 -3.16
N VAL A 84 4.89 3.81 -2.98
CA VAL A 84 4.17 2.66 -2.43
C VAL A 84 3.70 2.94 -1.01
N ALA A 85 4.57 3.44 -0.12
CA ALA A 85 4.19 3.78 1.25
C ALA A 85 3.06 4.81 1.32
N ALA A 86 3.06 5.81 0.43
CA ALA A 86 1.98 6.79 0.33
C ALA A 86 0.65 6.16 -0.13
N LEU A 87 0.72 5.18 -1.03
CA LEU A 87 -0.46 4.43 -1.51
C LEU A 87 -0.97 3.43 -0.46
N VAL A 88 -0.10 2.79 0.32
CA VAL A 88 -0.51 1.82 1.36
C VAL A 88 -1.14 2.53 2.55
N ARG A 89 -0.60 3.66 2.98
CA ARG A 89 -1.13 4.41 4.13
C ARG A 89 -2.62 4.71 3.95
N LYS A 90 -3.42 4.48 4.98
CA LYS A 90 -4.83 4.87 4.97
C LYS A 90 -4.95 6.36 4.66
N PRO A 91 -5.86 6.77 3.75
CA PRO A 91 -6.17 8.18 3.59
C PRO A 91 -6.71 8.66 4.93
N GLY A 92 -6.02 9.62 5.56
CA GLY A 92 -6.49 10.19 6.82
C GLY A 92 -7.93 10.63 6.64
N ALA A 93 -8.84 10.11 7.48
CA ALA A 93 -10.20 10.59 7.53
C ALA A 93 -10.11 12.11 7.58
N LYS A 94 -10.71 12.81 6.61
CA LYS A 94 -10.83 14.27 6.67
C LYS A 94 -11.52 14.57 7.99
N LEU A 95 -10.75 14.92 9.02
CA LEU A 95 -11.29 15.46 10.25
C LEU A 95 -12.06 16.69 9.81
N SER A 96 -13.39 16.56 9.73
CA SER A 96 -14.26 17.70 9.52
C SER A 96 -13.89 18.70 10.63
N PRO A 97 -13.54 19.96 10.30
CA PRO A 97 -13.24 20.92 11.33
C PRO A 97 -14.51 21.06 12.18
N CYS A 98 -14.48 20.52 13.40
CA CYS A 98 -15.51 20.76 14.40
C CYS A 98 -15.62 22.28 14.54
N LYS A 99 -16.68 22.87 13.99
CA LYS A 99 -17.03 24.26 14.27
C LYS A 99 -17.22 24.35 15.77
N PRO A 100 -16.46 25.19 16.50
CA PRO A 100 -16.75 25.40 17.92
C PRO A 100 -18.15 26.01 18.01
N SER A 101 -19.05 25.29 18.67
CA SER A 101 -20.35 25.82 19.07
C SER A 101 -20.09 26.96 20.05
N ARG A 102 -20.26 28.20 19.61
CA ARG A 102 -20.27 29.37 20.51
C ARG A 102 -21.53 29.26 21.37
N ALA A 103 -21.34 29.07 22.67
CA ALA A 103 -22.33 29.33 23.71
C ALA A 103 -22.38 30.83 24.02
#